data_AF-A0A0Q5JQD9-F1
#
_entry.id   AF-A0A0Q5JQD9-F1
#
_cell.length_a   1.000
_cell.length_b   1.000
_cell.length_c   1.000
_cell.angle_alpha   90.00
_cell.angle_beta   90.00
_cell.angle_gamma   90.00
#
_symmetry.space_group_name_H-M   'P 1'
#
loop_
_entity.id
_entity.type
_entity.pdbx_description
1 polymer ?
#
loop_
_entity_poly.entity_id
_entity_poly.type
_entity_poly.pdbx_seq_one_letter_code
_entity_poly.pdbx_strand_id
1 'polypeptide(L)'
;MSDELYYLYHPAVGWRALPGTFRQGSTPPVSFNLVRARGYTEVFNLADGLPDPVADTLTGLWEEEDEARLRAALGWWTWFVTGCTKKKRAEQPEELVQGGALVWAPAGDESEFANVTIILIPKCVQDPRVQPLGVFKEPQ
;
A
#
# COMPACT_ATOMS: atom_id res chain seq x y z
N MET A 1 1.82 21.95 -9.70
CA MET A 1 2.04 20.49 -9.65
C MET A 1 0.93 19.95 -8.76
N SER A 2 0.08 19.06 -9.24
CA SER A 2 -0.93 18.45 -8.36
C SER A 2 -0.20 17.45 -7.48
N ASP A 3 -0.17 17.67 -6.17
CA ASP A 3 0.29 16.64 -5.24
C ASP A 3 -0.64 15.43 -5.39
N GLU A 4 -0.11 14.35 -5.95
CA GLU A 4 -0.86 13.11 -6.12
C GLU A 4 -1.00 12.44 -4.76
N LEU A 5 -2.09 12.76 -4.07
CA LEU A 5 -2.40 12.22 -2.76
C LEU A 5 -2.93 10.80 -2.87
N TYR A 6 -2.40 9.93 -2.02
CA TYR A 6 -2.93 8.59 -1.80
C TYR A 6 -3.94 8.63 -0.66
N TYR A 7 -5.05 7.90 -0.83
CA TYR A 7 -6.08 7.76 0.17
C TYR A 7 -6.27 6.29 0.51
N LEU A 8 -6.41 6.01 1.80
CA LEU A 8 -6.69 4.69 2.34
C LEU A 8 -8.04 4.70 3.06
N TYR A 9 -8.77 3.59 3.00
CA TYR A 9 -10.07 3.44 3.63
C TYR A 9 -10.03 2.34 4.69
N HIS A 10 -10.42 2.69 5.91
CA HIS A 10 -10.66 1.74 6.99
C HIS A 10 -12.16 1.73 7.34
N PRO A 11 -12.84 0.57 7.42
CA PRO A 11 -14.29 0.50 7.66
C PRO A 11 -14.77 1.24 8.92
N ALA A 12 -13.97 1.25 9.99
CA ALA A 12 -14.34 1.92 11.24
C ALA A 12 -14.16 3.46 11.23
N VAL A 13 -13.43 4.01 10.26
CA VAL A 13 -12.99 5.43 10.29
C VAL A 13 -13.33 6.19 8.99
N GLY A 14 -13.43 5.48 7.87
CA GLY A 14 -13.59 6.05 6.55
C GLY A 14 -12.25 6.35 5.86
N TRP A 15 -12.32 7.26 4.89
CA TRP A 15 -11.16 7.68 4.08
C TRP A 15 -10.21 8.58 4.85
N ARG A 16 -8.91 8.36 4.68
CA ARG A 16 -7.84 9.22 5.16
C ARG A 16 -6.78 9.40 4.09
N ALA A 17 -6.29 10.64 3.97
CA ALA A 17 -5.18 10.96 3.09
C ALA A 17 -3.87 10.57 3.76
N LEU A 18 -2.95 10.02 2.97
CA LEU A 18 -1.55 9.91 3.35
C LEU A 18 -0.85 11.27 3.20
N PRO A 19 0.26 11.50 3.91
CA PRO A 19 1.12 12.65 3.67
C PRO A 19 1.51 12.80 2.20
N GLY A 20 1.63 14.05 1.72
CA GLY A 20 1.94 14.35 0.32
C GLY A 20 3.32 13.89 -0.17
N THR A 21 4.15 13.39 0.74
CA THR A 21 5.48 12.79 0.46
C THR A 21 5.39 11.36 -0.08
N PHE A 22 4.25 10.68 0.09
CA PHE A 22 4.13 9.28 -0.28
C PHE A 22 4.12 9.08 -1.80
N ARG A 23 4.92 8.13 -2.26
CA ARG A 23 5.03 7.72 -3.66
C ARG A 23 4.96 6.20 -3.77
N GLN A 24 4.52 5.72 -4.93
CA GLN A 24 4.56 4.29 -5.22
C GLN A 24 6.02 3.81 -5.24
N GLY A 25 6.31 2.84 -4.37
CA GLY A 25 7.57 2.12 -4.37
C GLY A 25 7.55 1.01 -5.43
N SER A 26 8.73 0.61 -5.87
CA SER A 26 8.89 -0.61 -6.66
C SER A 26 9.15 -1.78 -5.72
N THR A 27 8.18 -2.69 -5.57
CA THR A 27 8.46 -4.01 -5.01
C THR A 27 9.08 -4.84 -6.14
N PRO A 28 10.34 -5.30 -6.08
CA PRO A 28 10.82 -6.28 -7.05
C PRO A 28 9.92 -7.52 -6.92
N PRO A 29 9.48 -8.13 -8.03
CA PRO A 29 8.67 -9.34 -7.98
C PRO A 29 9.52 -10.47 -7.42
N VAL A 30 9.45 -10.67 -6.10
CA VAL A 30 10.02 -11.84 -5.44
C VAL A 30 9.03 -12.98 -5.61
N SER A 31 9.17 -13.72 -6.72
CA SER A 31 8.55 -15.03 -6.84
C SER A 31 9.25 -15.98 -5.88
N PHE A 32 8.66 -16.22 -4.72
CA PHE A 32 8.89 -17.45 -3.98
C PHE A 32 7.55 -17.88 -3.42
N ASN A 33 6.99 -18.93 -4.04
CA ASN A 33 5.99 -19.80 -3.43
C ASN A 33 6.20 -19.84 -1.92
N LEU A 34 5.35 -19.18 -1.13
CA LEU A 34 5.08 -19.39 0.31
C LEU A 34 4.39 -18.14 0.91
N VAL A 35 3.07 -18.02 0.74
CA VAL A 35 2.27 -17.35 1.79
C VAL A 35 1.95 -18.40 2.85
N ARG A 36 2.89 -18.64 3.77
CA ARG A 36 2.57 -19.20 5.11
C ARG A 36 2.43 -18.05 6.10
N ALA A 37 1.42 -17.20 5.90
CA ALA A 37 0.97 -16.31 6.95
C ALA A 37 0.12 -17.13 7.93
N ARG A 38 0.50 -17.16 9.22
CA ARG A 38 -0.22 -17.87 10.29
C ARG A 38 -1.70 -17.43 10.29
N GLY A 39 -2.62 -18.36 10.06
CA GLY A 39 -4.07 -18.15 10.21
C GLY A 39 -4.90 -18.14 8.92
N TYR A 40 -4.30 -18.34 7.75
CA TYR A 40 -5.02 -18.43 6.47
C TYR A 40 -5.36 -19.89 6.12
N THR A 41 -6.64 -20.20 5.92
CA THR A 41 -7.16 -21.54 5.59
C THR A 41 -7.53 -21.72 4.11
N GLU A 42 -7.47 -20.65 3.31
CA GLU A 42 -7.83 -20.72 1.89
C GLU A 42 -6.59 -20.99 1.02
N VAL A 43 -6.59 -22.15 0.38
CA VAL A 43 -5.61 -22.56 -0.62
C VAL A 43 -6.20 -22.28 -1.99
N PHE A 44 -5.69 -21.26 -2.68
CA PHE A 44 -6.06 -20.99 -4.07
C PHE A 44 -5.28 -21.94 -5.00
N ASN A 45 -5.98 -22.59 -5.93
CA ASN A 45 -5.33 -23.38 -6.97
C ASN A 45 -4.70 -22.43 -8.00
N LEU A 46 -3.36 -22.40 -8.05
CA LEU A 46 -2.60 -21.56 -9.00
C LEU A 46 -2.40 -22.24 -10.37
N ALA A 47 -3.02 -23.40 -10.62
CA ALA A 47 -2.92 -24.12 -11.90
C ALA A 47 -3.53 -23.34 -13.09
N ASP A 48 -4.25 -22.26 -12.81
CA ASP A 48 -4.97 -21.45 -13.79
C ASP A 48 -4.05 -20.47 -14.54
N GLY A 49 -2.77 -20.37 -14.15
CA GLY A 49 -1.77 -19.52 -14.80
C GLY A 49 -1.90 -18.03 -14.49
N LEU A 50 -2.68 -17.65 -13.47
CA LEU A 50 -2.76 -16.27 -13.00
C LEU A 50 -1.51 -15.91 -12.19
N PRO A 51 -0.93 -14.72 -12.40
CA PRO A 51 0.22 -14.27 -11.63
C PRO A 51 -0.13 -14.11 -10.14
N ASP A 52 0.85 -14.28 -9.26
CA ASP A 52 0.67 -14.00 -7.83
C ASP A 52 0.27 -12.51 -7.64
N PRO A 53 -0.62 -12.19 -6.68
CA PRO A 53 -0.91 -10.80 -6.35
C PRO A 53 0.36 -10.12 -5.86
N VAL A 54 0.83 -9.12 -6.61
CA VAL A 54 2.00 -8.31 -6.24
C VAL A 54 1.57 -7.27 -5.22
N ALA A 55 2.27 -7.23 -4.09
CA ALA A 55 1.98 -6.23 -3.05
C ALA A 55 2.35 -4.83 -3.55
N ASP A 56 1.42 -3.89 -3.34
CA ASP A 56 1.63 -2.48 -3.60
C ASP A 56 2.41 -1.85 -2.45
N THR A 57 3.49 -1.15 -2.77
CA THR A 57 4.27 -0.43 -1.77
C THR A 57 4.10 1.07 -1.96
N LEU A 58 3.87 1.78 -0.85
CA LEU A 58 3.87 3.23 -0.79
C LEU A 58 4.94 3.65 0.22
N THR A 59 5.89 4.47 -0.19
CA THR A 59 6.96 4.96 0.70
C THR A 59 6.93 6.48 0.75
N GLY A 60 7.11 7.04 1.94
CA GLY A 60 7.14 8.47 2.16
C GLY A 60 7.79 8.85 3.48
N LEU A 61 7.96 10.15 3.68
CA LEU A 61 8.42 10.74 4.93
C LEU A 61 7.21 11.12 5.78
N TRP A 62 7.25 10.76 7.06
CA TRP A 62 6.29 11.21 8.07
C TRP A 62 6.98 12.18 9.02
N GLU A 63 6.35 13.33 9.24
CA GLU A 63 6.84 14.41 10.10
C GLU A 63 5.70 14.78 11.06
N GLU A 64 6.04 14.94 12.33
CA GLU A 64 5.15 15.43 13.38
C GLU A 64 5.87 16.48 14.22
N GLU A 65 5.18 17.16 15.13
CA GLU A 65 5.78 18.23 15.96
C GLU A 65 6.81 17.72 16.97
N ASP A 66 6.70 16.46 17.40
CA ASP A 66 7.58 15.84 18.39
C ASP A 66 7.56 14.30 18.30
N GLU A 67 8.52 13.64 18.94
CA GLU A 67 8.64 12.18 18.95
C GLU A 67 7.39 11.48 19.52
N ALA A 68 6.76 12.06 20.54
CA ALA A 68 5.60 11.46 21.19
C ALA A 68 4.39 11.45 20.25
N ARG A 69 4.17 12.54 19.51
CA ARG A 69 3.17 12.63 18.45
C ARG A 69 3.49 11.72 17.28
N LEU A 70 4.74 11.67 16.83
CA LEU A 70 5.16 10.74 15.78
C LEU A 70 4.83 9.30 16.17
N ARG A 71 5.20 8.88 17.38
CA ARG A 71 4.90 7.54 17.88
C ARG A 71 3.41 7.25 17.96
N ALA A 72 2.61 8.21 18.45
CA ALA A 72 1.17 8.06 18.53
C ALA A 72 0.53 7.96 17.13
N ALA A 73 0.96 8.81 16.20
CA ALA A 73 0.52 8.80 14.81
C ALA A 73 0.86 7.47 14.13
N LEU A 74 2.11 7.00 14.22
CA LEU A 74 2.54 5.73 13.64
C LEU A 74 1.81 4.53 14.26
N GLY A 75 1.53 4.55 15.57
CA GLY A 75 0.74 3.52 16.24
C GLY A 75 -0.70 3.47 15.72
N TRP A 76 -1.35 4.63 15.60
CA TRP A 76 -2.69 4.73 15.04
C TRP A 76 -2.73 4.28 13.57
N TRP A 77 -1.77 4.73 12.77
CA TRP A 77 -1.67 4.38 11.35
C TRP A 77 -1.35 2.89 11.15
N THR A 78 -0.58 2.28 12.04
CA THR A 78 -0.34 0.82 12.00
C THR A 78 -1.65 0.05 12.14
N TRP A 79 -2.48 0.40 13.12
CA TRP A 79 -3.81 -0.19 13.28
C TRP A 79 -4.71 0.09 12.06
N PHE A 80 -4.74 1.34 11.60
CA PHE A 80 -5.53 1.77 10.45
C PHE A 80 -5.16 1.02 9.16
N VAL A 81 -3.87 0.88 8.86
CA VAL A 81 -3.38 0.17 7.67
C VAL A 81 -3.69 -1.32 7.77
N THR A 82 -3.57 -1.92 8.95
CA THR A 82 -3.85 -3.34 9.16
C THR A 82 -5.30 -3.70 8.81
N GLY A 83 -6.27 -2.84 9.15
CA GLY A 83 -7.68 -3.03 8.82
C GLY A 83 -8.14 -2.35 7.52
N CYS A 84 -7.23 -1.84 6.70
CA CYS A 84 -7.55 -1.12 5.48
C CYS A 84 -8.21 -2.07 4.44
N THR A 85 -9.27 -1.61 3.78
CA THR A 85 -9.99 -2.42 2.77
C THR A 85 -10.05 -1.79 1.39
N LYS A 86 -9.70 -0.51 1.25
CA LYS A 86 -9.58 0.14 -0.06
C LYS A 86 -8.44 1.15 -0.12
N LYS A 87 -7.91 1.37 -1.31
CA LYS A 87 -7.01 2.49 -1.63
C LYS A 87 -7.50 3.24 -2.87
N LYS A 88 -7.06 4.48 -3.03
CA LYS A 88 -7.13 5.21 -4.30
C LYS A 88 -6.02 6.26 -4.40
N ARG A 89 -5.72 6.70 -5.61
CA ARG A 89 -4.76 7.77 -5.90
C ARG A 89 -5.50 8.93 -6.56
N ALA A 90 -5.60 10.06 -5.87
CA ALA A 90 -6.39 11.22 -6.32
C ALA A 90 -7.80 10.80 -6.81
N GLU A 91 -8.13 11.12 -8.07
CA GLU A 91 -9.41 10.80 -8.72
C GLU A 91 -9.42 9.44 -9.44
N GLN A 92 -8.39 8.61 -9.26
CA GLN A 92 -8.37 7.26 -9.83
C GLN A 92 -9.42 6.35 -9.18
N PRO A 93 -9.87 5.29 -9.89
CA PRO A 93 -10.78 4.30 -9.34
C PRO A 93 -10.28 3.69 -8.03
N GLU A 94 -11.24 3.31 -7.17
CA GLU A 94 -10.94 2.61 -5.92
C GLU A 94 -10.43 1.20 -6.21
N GLU A 95 -9.38 0.80 -5.49
CA GLU A 95 -8.83 -0.55 -5.53
C GLU A 95 -9.08 -1.25 -4.20
N LEU A 96 -9.53 -2.51 -4.27
CA LEU A 96 -9.79 -3.31 -3.07
C LEU A 96 -8.48 -3.90 -2.54
N VAL A 97 -8.28 -3.77 -1.23
CA VAL A 97 -7.15 -4.38 -0.52
C VAL A 97 -7.66 -5.30 0.59
N GLN A 98 -6.87 -6.31 0.96
CA GLN A 98 -7.19 -7.27 2.03
C GLN A 98 -6.46 -6.92 3.34
N GLY A 99 -6.04 -5.67 3.47
CA GLY A 99 -5.21 -5.17 4.57
C GLY A 99 -3.84 -4.75 4.10
N GLY A 100 -2.99 -4.43 5.07
CA GLY A 100 -1.62 -4.03 4.81
C GLY A 100 -0.76 -4.07 6.07
N ALA A 101 0.50 -3.68 5.89
CA ALA A 101 1.45 -3.50 6.97
C ALA A 101 2.10 -2.12 6.83
N LEU A 102 2.46 -1.53 7.98
CA LEU A 102 3.24 -0.31 8.04
C LEU A 102 4.57 -0.63 8.71
N VAL A 103 5.66 -0.33 8.01
CA VAL A 103 7.04 -0.43 8.53
C VAL A 103 7.61 0.97 8.52
N TRP A 104 8.34 1.33 9.57
CA TRP A 104 8.97 2.63 9.66
C TRP A 104 10.35 2.55 10.29
N ALA A 105 11.19 3.52 9.95
CA ALA A 105 12.50 3.73 10.55
C ALA A 105 12.71 5.24 10.75
N PRO A 106 13.39 5.66 11.83
CA PRO A 106 13.77 7.06 12.02
C PRO A 106 14.50 7.61 10.79
N ALA A 107 14.18 8.84 10.39
CA ALA A 107 14.81 9.50 9.26
C ALA A 107 15.88 10.49 9.76
N GLY A 108 17.07 9.99 10.05
CA GLY A 108 18.20 10.80 10.53
C GLY A 108 18.28 10.89 12.04
N ASP A 109 18.93 11.96 12.52
CA ASP A 109 19.21 12.19 13.94
C ASP A 109 18.04 12.89 14.67
N GLU A 110 17.06 13.40 13.93
CA GLU A 110 15.88 14.07 14.45
C GLU A 110 14.77 13.05 14.73
N SER A 111 14.25 13.03 15.96
CA SER A 111 13.29 12.04 16.46
C SER A 111 11.84 12.27 16.02
N GLU A 112 11.58 13.38 15.33
CA GLU A 112 10.26 13.79 14.83
C GLU A 112 9.99 13.37 13.38
N PHE A 113 10.95 12.69 12.74
CA PHE A 113 10.85 12.20 11.37
C PHE A 113 10.99 10.67 11.26
N ALA A 114 10.18 10.07 10.40
CA ALA A 114 10.33 8.66 10.03
C ALA A 114 10.15 8.43 8.52
N ASN A 115 11.01 7.60 7.95
CA ASN A 115 10.76 6.96 6.67
C ASN A 115 9.74 5.85 6.89
N VAL A 116 8.62 5.93 6.19
CA VAL A 116 7.51 4.99 6.34
C VAL A 116 7.25 4.29 5.02
N THR A 117 7.17 2.97 5.07
CA THR A 117 6.74 2.11 3.98
C THR A 117 5.44 1.40 4.37
N ILE A 118 4.39 1.63 3.58
CA ILE A 118 3.11 0.93 3.67
C ILE A 118 3.10 -0.14 2.59
N ILE A 119 2.82 -1.37 2.98
CA ILE A 119 2.66 -2.53 2.09
C ILE A 119 1.17 -2.87 2.07
N LEU A 120 0.53 -2.80 0.92
CA LEU A 120 -0.88 -3.11 0.73
C LEU A 120 -1.00 -4.40 -0.08
N ILE A 121 -1.90 -5.28 0.34
CA ILE A 121 -2.15 -6.56 -0.35
C ILE A 121 -3.42 -6.38 -1.18
N PRO A 122 -3.35 -6.37 -2.52
CA PRO A 122 -4.53 -6.31 -3.36
C PRO A 122 -5.45 -7.50 -3.08
N LYS A 123 -6.76 -7.26 -3.00
CA LYS A 123 -7.75 -8.32 -2.81
C LYS A 123 -7.97 -9.16 -4.07
N CYS A 124 -7.64 -8.59 -5.23
CA CYS A 124 -7.78 -9.21 -6.54
C CYS A 124 -6.45 -9.11 -7.29
N VAL A 125 -6.07 -10.18 -7.98
CA VAL A 125 -5.00 -10.16 -8.97
C VAL A 125 -5.52 -9.39 -10.18
N GLN A 126 -4.75 -8.44 -10.72
CA GLN A 126 -5.07 -7.82 -12.00
C GLN A 126 -5.04 -8.90 -13.09
N ASP A 127 -6.12 -9.00 -13.88
CA ASP A 127 -6.16 -9.90 -15.03
C ASP A 127 -5.03 -9.49 -16.01
N PRO A 128 -4.07 -10.37 -16.32
CA PRO A 128 -2.95 -10.05 -17.21
C PRO A 128 -3.39 -9.70 -18.64
N ARG A 129 -4.66 -9.96 -19.01
CA ARG A 129 -5.25 -9.59 -20.30
C ARG A 129 -5.75 -8.15 -20.32
N VAL A 130 -5.95 -7.53 -19.16
CA VAL A 130 -6.27 -6.11 -19.07
C VAL A 130 -4.96 -5.35 -19.23
N GLN A 131 -4.74 -4.79 -20.42
CA GLN A 131 -3.56 -3.97 -20.68
C GLN A 131 -3.49 -2.83 -19.65
N PRO A 132 -2.30 -2.49 -19.12
CA PRO A 132 -2.15 -1.32 -18.29
C PRO A 132 -2.61 -0.09 -19.09
N LEU A 133 -3.63 0.60 -18.57
CA LEU A 133 -4.15 1.84 -19.15
C LEU A 133 -2.98 2.84 -19.30
N GLY A 134 -2.50 3.02 -20.53
CA GLY A 134 -1.55 4.07 -20.89
C GLY A 134 -0.21 3.64 -21.51
N VAL A 135 0.08 2.35 -21.72
CA VAL A 135 1.42 1.94 -22.19
C VAL A 135 1.56 1.79 -23.71
N PHE A 136 0.48 1.62 -24.46
CA PHE A 136 0.56 1.52 -25.92
C PHE A 136 -0.35 2.55 -26.59
N LYS A 137 0.26 3.58 -27.19
CA LYS A 137 -0.35 4.25 -28.35
C LYS A 137 -0.35 3.24 -29.49
N GLU A 138 -1.52 2.97 -30.05
CA GLU A 138 -1.61 2.20 -31.29
C GLU A 138 -0.77 2.88 -32.39
N PRO A 139 0.05 2.13 -33.15
CA PRO A 139 0.67 2.68 -34.34
C PRO A 139 -0.42 2.97 -35.38
N GLN A 140 -0.39 4.20 -35.92
CA GLN A 140 -1.19 4.64 -37.07
C GLN A 140 -0.80 3.88 -38.34
#